data_AF-A0A520G4C6-F1
#
_entry.id   AF-A0A520G4C6-F1
#
_cell.length_a   1.000
_cell.length_b   1.000
_cell.length_c   1.000
_cell.angle_alpha   90.00
_cell.angle_beta   90.00
_cell.angle_gamma   90.00
#
_symmetry.space_group_name_H-M   'P 1'
#
loop_
_entity.id
_entity.type
_entity.pdbx_description
1 polymer ?
#
loop_
_entity_poly.entity_id
_entity_poly.type
_entity_poly.pdbx_seq_one_letter_code
_entity_poly.pdbx_strand_id
1 'polypeptide(L)'
;MENDLDSAPVAYRGWEIRSRLTHVSIEGTVAAGAMLFLDEACKCHIVSCKQFANGGDALGAIERKAALWIDGRETSRTDHVEPALLS
;
A
#
# COMPACT_ATOMS: atom_id res chain seq x y z
N MET A 1 -9.63 -39.77 -5.52
CA MET A 1 -10.05 -39.19 -4.22
C MET A 1 -8.77 -38.81 -3.50
N GLU A 2 -8.39 -37.53 -3.60
CA GLU A 2 -8.48 -36.55 -2.49
C GLU A 2 -7.19 -36.61 -1.64
N ASN A 3 -6.34 -35.59 -1.45
CA ASN A 3 -6.54 -34.14 -1.37
C ASN A 3 -5.25 -33.39 -1.76
N ASP A 4 -5.23 -32.74 -2.93
CA ASP A 4 -4.40 -31.55 -3.14
C ASP A 4 -5.26 -30.34 -2.73
N LEU A 5 -5.47 -30.18 -1.42
CA LEU A 5 -6.03 -28.93 -0.90
C LEU A 5 -4.91 -27.90 -0.96
N ASP A 6 -4.80 -27.28 -2.14
CA ASP A 6 -4.73 -25.84 -2.32
C ASP A 6 -4.46 -25.14 -0.98
N SER A 7 -3.19 -24.94 -0.66
CA SER A 7 -2.80 -24.08 0.46
C SER A 7 -3.24 -22.67 0.09
N ALA A 8 -4.51 -22.38 0.33
CA ALA A 8 -5.09 -21.08 0.12
C ALA A 8 -4.17 -20.07 0.81
N PRO A 9 -3.69 -19.03 0.10
CA PRO A 9 -2.84 -18.02 0.71
C PRO A 9 -3.54 -17.54 1.98
N VAL A 10 -2.86 -17.65 3.12
CA VAL A 10 -3.40 -17.35 4.44
C VAL A 10 -3.85 -15.90 4.42
N ALA A 11 -5.13 -15.72 4.11
CA ALA A 11 -5.75 -14.44 3.87
C ALA A 11 -5.59 -13.56 5.11
N TYR A 12 -5.16 -12.30 4.93
CA TYR A 12 -5.50 -11.03 5.61
C TYR A 12 -6.15 -11.01 7.02
N ARG A 13 -6.14 -12.08 7.82
CA ARG A 13 -7.06 -12.28 8.95
C ARG A 13 -6.81 -11.34 10.13
N GLY A 14 -5.73 -10.56 10.11
CA GLY A 14 -5.46 -9.49 11.09
C GLY A 14 -4.96 -8.17 10.48
N TRP A 15 -4.73 -8.11 9.17
CA TRP A 15 -4.25 -6.88 8.53
C TRP A 15 -5.41 -6.02 8.06
N GLU A 16 -5.43 -4.76 8.49
CA GLU A 16 -6.39 -3.76 8.04
C GLU A 16 -5.67 -2.70 7.18
N ILE A 17 -6.18 -2.47 5.96
CA ILE A 17 -5.70 -1.43 5.06
C ILE A 17 -6.64 -0.23 5.17
N ARG A 18 -6.09 0.93 5.57
CA ARG A 18 -6.82 2.21 5.59
C ARG A 18 -6.26 3.14 4.53
N SER A 19 -6.91 3.20 3.37
CA SER A 19 -6.53 4.04 2.24
C SER A 19 -7.13 5.45 2.34
N ARG A 20 -6.41 6.45 1.84
CA ARG A 20 -6.90 7.84 1.73
C ARG A 20 -6.26 8.57 0.57
N LEU A 21 -6.98 9.55 0.04
CA LEU A 21 -6.39 10.55 -0.85
C LEU A 21 -5.49 11.46 -0.02
N THR A 22 -4.26 11.69 -0.49
CA THR A 22 -3.27 12.54 0.19
C THR A 22 -3.16 13.90 -0.45
N HIS A 23 -3.43 14.00 -1.76
CA HIS A 23 -3.41 15.26 -2.49
C HIS A 23 -4.45 15.23 -3.61
N VAL A 24 -5.18 16.33 -3.78
CA VAL A 24 -6.09 16.57 -4.90
C VAL A 24 -5.84 17.99 -5.38
N SER A 25 -5.36 18.16 -6.62
CA SER A 25 -5.14 19.48 -7.23
C SER A 25 -6.37 19.93 -8.01
N ILE A 26 -6.46 21.25 -8.22
CA ILE A 26 -7.50 21.91 -9.03
C ILE A 26 -7.39 21.48 -10.52
N GLU A 27 -6.20 21.08 -10.96
CA GLU A 27 -5.90 20.56 -12.30
C GLU A 27 -6.27 19.07 -12.46
N GLY A 28 -6.95 18.48 -11.46
CA GLY A 28 -7.42 17.09 -11.51
C GLY A 28 -6.36 16.05 -11.16
N THR A 29 -5.17 16.46 -10.70
CA THR A 29 -4.16 15.52 -10.24
C THR A 29 -4.51 14.98 -8.85
N VAL A 30 -4.56 13.66 -8.71
CA VAL A 30 -4.83 13.01 -7.41
C VAL A 30 -3.66 12.11 -7.00
N ALA A 31 -3.38 12.04 -5.69
CA ALA A 31 -2.44 11.11 -5.06
C ALA A 31 -3.08 10.42 -3.85
N ALA A 32 -2.56 9.25 -3.47
CA ALA A 32 -3.09 8.44 -2.37
C ALA A 32 -2.01 7.81 -1.49
N GLY A 33 -2.40 7.48 -0.27
CA GLY A 33 -1.60 6.77 0.73
C GLY A 33 -2.45 5.73 1.46
N ALA A 34 -1.81 4.71 2.03
CA ALA A 34 -2.44 3.66 2.80
C ALA A 34 -1.68 3.41 4.10
N MET A 35 -2.39 3.29 5.21
CA MET A 35 -1.85 2.86 6.48
C MET A 35 -2.25 1.40 6.73
N LEU A 36 -1.28 0.59 7.16
CA LEU A 36 -1.47 -0.82 7.44
C LEU A 36 -1.44 -1.06 8.94
N PHE A 37 -2.49 -1.68 9.45
CA PHE A 37 -2.65 -2.02 10.86
C PHE A 37 -2.64 -3.52 11.05
N LEU A 38 -2.06 -3.98 12.14
CA LEU A 38 -2.13 -5.36 12.62
C LEU A 38 -2.47 -5.30 14.10
N ASP A 39 -3.57 -5.95 14.50
CA ASP A 39 -4.11 -5.92 15.86
C ASP A 39 -4.21 -4.49 16.41
N GLU A 40 -4.82 -3.59 15.62
CA GLU A 40 -5.03 -2.16 15.91
C GLU A 40 -3.77 -1.28 15.97
N ALA A 41 -2.57 -1.85 15.91
CA ALA A 41 -1.33 -1.09 15.86
C ALA A 41 -0.94 -0.77 14.41
N CYS A 42 -0.69 0.51 14.09
CA CYS A 42 -0.14 0.91 12.80
C CYS A 42 1.28 0.35 12.64
N LYS A 43 1.50 -0.46 11.62
CA LYS A 43 2.81 -1.09 11.34
C LYS A 43 3.54 -0.45 10.17
N CYS A 44 2.81 0.08 9.19
CA CYS A 44 3.40 0.63 7.98
C CYS A 44 2.54 1.75 7.41
N HIS A 45 3.19 2.71 6.76
CA HIS A 45 2.54 3.75 5.97
C HIS A 45 3.13 3.73 4.56
N ILE A 46 2.31 3.41 3.58
CA ILE A 46 2.67 3.39 2.18
C ILE A 46 2.14 4.66 1.54
N VAL A 47 3.03 5.46 0.97
CA VAL A 47 2.67 6.64 0.20
C VAL A 47 3.07 6.41 -1.26
N SER A 48 2.19 6.76 -2.19
CA SER A 48 2.52 6.77 -3.61
C SER A 48 2.48 8.21 -4.11
N CYS A 49 3.66 8.77 -4.39
CA CYS A 49 3.82 10.08 -5.02
C CYS A 49 3.71 9.98 -6.55
N LYS A 50 2.64 9.35 -7.02
CA LYS A 50 2.30 9.28 -8.45
C LYS A 50 1.00 10.04 -8.69
N GLN A 51 0.91 10.66 -9.84
CA GLN A 51 -0.30 11.33 -10.29
C GLN A 51 -1.26 10.29 -10.87
N PHE A 52 -2.53 10.36 -10.47
CA PHE A 52 -3.60 9.52 -10.99
C PHE A 52 -4.66 10.38 -11.66
N ALA A 53 -5.35 9.81 -12.64
CA ALA A 53 -6.40 10.49 -13.41
C ALA A 53 -7.63 10.85 -12.57
N ASN A 54 -7.91 10.07 -11.51
CA ASN A 54 -8.97 10.33 -10.55
C ASN A 54 -8.67 9.64 -9.20
N GLY A 55 -9.49 9.93 -8.19
CA GLY A 55 -9.31 9.37 -6.84
C GLY A 55 -9.60 7.87 -6.72
N GLY A 56 -10.52 7.32 -7.51
CA GLY A 56 -10.80 5.88 -7.50
C GLY A 56 -9.58 5.07 -7.96
N ASP A 57 -8.93 5.52 -9.04
CA ASP A 57 -7.70 4.91 -9.55
C ASP A 57 -6.55 5.04 -8.54
N ALA A 58 -6.45 6.18 -7.86
CA ALA A 58 -5.44 6.41 -6.82
C ALA A 58 -5.62 5.46 -5.63
N LEU A 59 -6.85 5.30 -5.15
CA LEU A 59 -7.19 4.40 -4.03
C LEU A 59 -6.97 2.93 -4.43
N GLY A 60 -7.47 2.50 -5.58
CA GLY A 60 -7.27 1.14 -6.05
C GLY A 60 -5.79 0.80 -6.28
N ALA A 61 -4.99 1.75 -6.75
CA ALA A 61 -3.56 1.56 -6.91
C ALA A 61 -2.83 1.43 -5.57
N ILE A 62 -3.17 2.24 -4.56
CA ILE A 62 -2.51 2.17 -3.25
C ILE A 62 -2.92 0.93 -2.47
N GLU A 63 -4.18 0.49 -2.59
CA GLU A 63 -4.68 -0.74 -1.97
C GLU A 63 -4.02 -1.98 -2.56
N ARG A 64 -3.86 -2.05 -3.90
CA ARG A 64 -3.10 -3.13 -4.53
C ARG A 64 -1.65 -3.19 -4.05
N LYS A 65 -1.00 -2.02 -3.93
CA LYS A 65 0.37 -1.95 -3.41
C LYS A 65 0.45 -2.40 -1.94
N ALA A 66 -0.52 -2.01 -1.12
CA ALA A 66 -0.64 -2.43 0.27
C ALA A 66 -0.85 -3.95 0.40
N ALA A 67 -1.73 -4.51 -0.43
CA ALA A 67 -1.96 -5.95 -0.53
C ALA A 67 -0.66 -6.70 -0.88
N LEU A 68 0.06 -6.25 -1.92
CA LEU A 68 1.33 -6.86 -2.33
C LEU A 68 2.41 -6.76 -1.25
N TRP A 69 2.43 -5.68 -0.47
CA TRP A 69 3.34 -5.53 0.67
C TRP A 69 3.00 -6.55 1.78
N ILE A 70 1.72 -6.70 2.13
CA ILE A 70 1.25 -7.67 3.15
C ILE A 70 1.57 -9.10 2.72
N ASP A 71 1.32 -9.42 1.45
CA ASP A 71 1.58 -10.74 0.87
C ASP A 71 3.09 -11.03 0.69
N GLY A 72 3.96 -10.08 1.03
CA GLY A 72 5.41 -10.18 0.84
C GLY A 72 5.84 -10.24 -0.63
N ARG A 73 4.95 -9.90 -1.57
CA ARG A 73 5.19 -9.93 -3.02
C ARG A 73 5.74 -8.60 -3.58
N GLU A 74 5.71 -7.50 -2.82
CA GLU A 74 6.48 -6.28 -3.06
C GLU A 74 7.22 -5.87 -1.78
N THR A 75 8.52 -5.58 -1.68
CA THR A 75 9.69 -5.61 -2.58
C THR A 75 10.91 -5.41 -1.66
N SER A 76 12.03 -6.05 -1.98
CA SER A 76 13.35 -5.50 -1.63
C SER A 76 13.50 -4.13 -2.29
N ARG A 77 13.26 -3.06 -1.52
CA ARG A 77 13.91 -1.73 -1.61
C ARG A 77 13.24 -0.82 -0.58
N THR A 78 13.71 -0.96 0.65
CA THR A 78 13.94 0.21 1.51
C THR A 78 14.88 1.16 0.75
N ASP A 79 14.35 2.03 -0.10
CA ASP A 79 14.99 3.29 -0.41
C ASP A 79 14.91 4.13 0.88
N HIS A 80 15.81 3.84 1.82
CA HIS A 80 16.31 4.85 2.74
C HIS A 80 16.92 5.94 1.86
N VAL A 81 16.09 6.91 1.47
CA VAL A 81 16.61 8.22 1.11
C VAL A 81 16.97 8.84 2.45
N GLU A 82 18.20 8.59 2.90
CA GLU A 82 18.83 9.50 3.84
C GLU A 82 18.74 10.90 3.23
N PRO A 83 18.30 11.92 3.99
CA PRO A 83 18.43 13.29 3.53
C PRO A 83 19.93 13.55 3.43
N ALA A 84 20.44 13.69 2.21
CA ALA A 84 21.77 14.23 1.97
C ALA A 84 21.82 15.62 2.62
N LEU A 85 22.42 15.68 3.81
CA LEU A 85 22.87 16.92 4.41
C LEU A 85 23.98 17.46 3.50
N LEU A 86 23.61 18.38 2.62
CA LEU A 86 24.58 19.21 1.91
C LEU A 86 25.32 20.05 2.96
N SER A 87 26.62 19.75 3.14
CA SER A 87 27.62 20.66 3.70
C SER A 87 28.64 20.97 2.62
#